data_AF-A0A9X3C9J7-F1
#
_entry.id   AF-A0A9X3C9J7-F1
#
_cell.length_a   1.000
_cell.length_b   1.000
_cell.length_c   1.000
_cell.angle_alpha   90.00
_cell.angle_beta   90.00
_cell.angle_gamma   90.00
#
_symmetry.space_group_name_H-M   'P 1'
#
loop_
_entity.id
_entity.type
_entity.pdbx_description
1 polymer ?
#
loop_
_entity_poly.entity_id
_entity_poly.type
_entity_poly.pdbx_seq_one_letter_code
_entity_poly.pdbx_strand_id
1 'polypeptide(L)'
;MGIEKPISDIAEAMNYDPYAGSNIFNIPEALRKLGIDNIEGQKAGMDITQLETALNDGDKAIVSVKTAEGVPHAVIVDGIQNGQVTIREPHYL
;
A
#
# COMPACT_ATOMS: atom_id res chain seq x y z
N MET A 1 -1.59 5.46 -17.30
CA MET A 1 -0.72 4.44 -17.93
C MET A 1 -0.21 3.56 -16.81
N GLY A 2 -0.39 2.24 -16.89
CA GLY A 2 0.13 1.31 -15.87
C GLY A 2 1.62 1.05 -16.10
N ILE A 3 2.36 0.75 -15.03
CA ILE A 3 3.72 0.21 -15.13
C ILE A 3 3.61 -1.28 -14.81
N GLU A 4 3.93 -2.12 -15.79
CA GLU A 4 4.02 -3.57 -15.61
C GLU A 4 5.46 -3.94 -15.34
N LYS A 5 5.68 -4.67 -14.24
CA LYS A 5 6.98 -5.22 -13.85
C LYS A 5 6.81 -6.69 -13.48
N PRO A 6 7.81 -7.54 -13.76
CA PRO A 6 7.84 -8.89 -13.21
C PRO A 6 7.70 -8.85 -11.69
N ILE A 7 6.98 -9.82 -11.11
CA ILE A 7 6.82 -9.90 -9.66
C ILE A 7 8.16 -10.10 -8.93
N SER A 8 9.16 -10.69 -9.60
CA SER A 8 10.53 -10.81 -9.11
C SER A 8 11.18 -9.45 -8.85
N ASP A 9 11.02 -8.51 -9.78
CA ASP A 9 11.61 -7.17 -9.68
C ASP A 9 10.94 -6.38 -8.55
N ILE A 10 9.62 -6.56 -8.39
CA ILE A 10 8.85 -5.97 -7.30
C ILE A 10 9.30 -6.56 -5.96
N ALA A 11 9.42 -7.89 -5.86
CA ALA A 11 9.87 -8.58 -4.65
C ALA A 11 11.30 -8.17 -4.25
N GLU A 12 12.20 -8.05 -5.21
CA GLU A 12 13.58 -7.57 -5.00
C GLU A 12 13.58 -6.12 -4.52
N ALA A 13 12.84 -5.22 -5.19
CA ALA A 13 12.76 -3.82 -4.81
C ALA A 13 12.20 -3.63 -3.38
N MET A 14 11.26 -4.51 -2.98
CA MET A 14 10.64 -4.55 -1.66
C MET A 14 11.51 -5.19 -0.56
N ASN A 15 12.64 -5.80 -0.93
CA ASN A 15 13.44 -6.66 -0.06
C ASN A 15 12.57 -7.76 0.59
N TYR A 16 11.82 -8.48 -0.23
CA TYR A 16 10.93 -9.54 0.19
C TYR A 16 11.68 -10.71 0.82
N ASP A 17 11.22 -11.13 1.99
CA ASP A 17 11.64 -12.36 2.65
C ASP A 17 10.51 -13.40 2.55
N PRO A 18 10.78 -14.64 2.12
CA PRO A 18 9.75 -15.67 1.95
C PRO A 18 9.11 -16.16 3.25
N TYR A 19 9.71 -15.88 4.42
CA TYR A 19 9.20 -16.26 5.73
C TYR A 19 8.62 -15.07 6.51
N ALA A 20 9.18 -13.88 6.33
CA ALA A 20 8.79 -12.66 7.06
C ALA A 20 7.98 -11.67 6.21
N GLY A 21 7.87 -11.89 4.89
CA GLY A 21 7.20 -10.98 3.96
C GLY A 21 7.99 -9.72 3.66
N SER A 22 7.29 -8.61 3.44
CA SER A 22 7.92 -7.31 3.18
C SER A 22 7.48 -6.28 4.22
N ASN A 23 8.39 -5.38 4.58
CA ASN A 23 8.07 -4.25 5.44
C ASN A 23 7.37 -3.16 4.61
N ILE A 24 6.16 -2.77 5.01
CA ILE A 24 5.38 -1.71 4.33
C ILE A 24 6.16 -0.39 4.21
N PHE A 25 7.08 -0.10 5.15
CA PHE A 25 7.90 1.10 5.09
C PHE A 25 8.93 1.10 3.95
N ASN A 26 9.15 -0.05 3.30
CA ASN A 26 10.00 -0.15 2.12
C ASN A 26 9.26 0.24 0.83
N ILE A 27 7.92 0.25 0.83
CA ILE A 27 7.10 0.49 -0.37
C ILE A 27 7.48 1.79 -1.09
N PRO A 28 7.60 2.96 -0.43
CA PRO A 28 7.90 4.20 -1.14
C PRO A 28 9.22 4.14 -1.90
N GLU A 29 10.25 3.53 -1.31
CA GLU A 29 11.56 3.41 -1.95
C GLU A 29 11.56 2.35 -3.06
N ALA A 30 10.87 1.23 -2.85
CA ALA A 30 10.71 0.19 -3.87
C ALA A 30 10.03 0.73 -5.12
N LEU A 31 8.94 1.50 -4.95
CA LEU A 31 8.20 2.08 -6.07
C LEU A 31 9.05 3.13 -6.82
N ARG A 32 9.85 3.95 -6.14
CA ARG A 32 10.81 4.87 -6.79
C ARG A 32 11.85 4.12 -7.62
N LYS A 33 12.40 3.01 -7.12
CA LYS A 33 13.34 2.16 -7.88
C LYS A 33 12.69 1.58 -9.15
N LEU A 34 11.37 1.38 -9.14
CA LEU A 34 10.60 0.91 -10.29
C LEU A 34 10.17 2.03 -11.25
N GLY A 35 10.54 3.28 -10.95
CA GLY A 35 10.23 4.46 -11.77
C GLY A 35 8.86 5.09 -11.50
N ILE A 36 8.26 4.80 -10.34
CA ILE A 36 7.04 5.48 -9.87
C ILE A 36 7.45 6.58 -8.90
N ASP A 37 7.34 7.82 -9.35
CA ASP A 37 7.63 9.01 -8.55
C ASP A 37 6.35 9.59 -7.92
N ASN A 38 6.49 10.65 -7.10
CA ASN A 38 5.39 11.32 -6.39
C ASN A 38 4.67 10.42 -5.37
N ILE A 39 5.46 9.70 -4.56
CA ILE A 39 4.93 8.85 -3.48
C ILE A 39 5.30 9.46 -2.14
N GLU A 40 4.27 9.68 -1.33
CA GLU A 40 4.39 10.07 0.07
C GLU A 40 4.27 8.85 0.98
N GLY A 41 5.17 8.76 1.95
CA GLY A 41 5.19 7.67 2.93
C GLY A 41 4.95 8.22 4.33
N GLN A 42 3.89 7.75 5.00
CA GLN A 42 3.60 8.12 6.38
C GLN A 42 3.87 6.92 7.31
N LYS A 43 4.73 7.14 8.32
CA LYS A 43 5.13 6.09 9.28
C LYS A 43 4.31 6.06 10.56
N ALA A 44 3.53 7.11 10.81
CA ALA A 44 2.67 7.23 11.99
C ALA A 44 1.27 6.67 11.70
N GLY A 45 0.57 6.27 12.76
CA GLY A 45 -0.84 5.93 12.66
C GLY A 45 -1.64 7.09 12.06
N MET A 46 -2.50 6.76 11.11
CA MET A 46 -3.37 7.72 10.42
C MET A 46 -4.81 7.42 10.82
N ASP A 47 -5.56 8.45 11.20
CA ASP A 47 -7.00 8.32 11.39
C ASP A 47 -7.75 8.38 10.05
N ILE A 48 -9.04 8.04 10.07
CA ILE A 48 -9.83 7.95 8.84
C ILE A 48 -10.04 9.30 8.15
N THR A 49 -10.03 10.41 8.90
CA THR A 49 -10.22 11.77 8.36
C THR A 49 -8.95 12.21 7.62
N GLN A 50 -7.80 11.90 8.20
CA GLN A 50 -6.50 12.13 7.56
C GLN A 50 -6.37 11.30 6.28
N LEU A 51 -6.81 10.04 6.31
CA LEU A 51 -6.82 9.17 5.13
C LEU A 51 -7.76 9.68 4.05
N GLU A 52 -8.98 10.11 4.41
CA GLU A 52 -9.93 10.70 3.47
C GLU A 52 -9.37 11.96 2.81
N THR A 53 -8.71 12.82 3.60
CA THR A 53 -8.05 14.03 3.08
C THR A 53 -6.95 13.70 2.08
N ALA A 54 -6.13 12.68 2.37
CA ALA A 54 -5.05 12.23 1.49
C ALA A 54 -5.56 11.58 0.18
N LEU A 55 -6.81 11.11 0.14
CA LEU A 55 -7.40 10.46 -1.04
C LEU A 55 -8.21 11.42 -1.93
N ASN A 56 -8.48 12.65 -1.48
CA ASN A 56 -9.46 13.55 -2.12
C ASN A 56 -9.08 14.03 -3.53
N ASP A 57 -7.80 13.94 -3.92
CA ASP A 57 -7.33 14.34 -5.26
C ASP A 57 -7.27 13.16 -6.26
N GLY A 58 -7.98 12.06 -5.97
CA GLY A 58 -7.97 10.84 -6.78
C GLY A 58 -6.78 9.91 -6.49
N ASP A 59 -5.99 10.27 -5.48
CA ASP A 59 -4.89 9.48 -4.96
C ASP A 59 -5.37 8.18 -4.31
N LYS A 60 -4.43 7.26 -4.14
CA LYS A 60 -4.67 5.92 -3.59
C LYS A 60 -3.65 5.64 -2.51
N ALA A 61 -4.07 4.94 -1.47
CA ALA A 61 -3.20 4.62 -0.35
C ALA A 61 -2.96 3.12 -0.25
N ILE A 62 -1.74 2.73 0.10
CA ILE A 62 -1.45 1.37 0.59
C ILE A 62 -1.42 1.46 2.12
N VAL A 63 -2.33 0.73 2.77
CA VAL A 63 -2.55 0.82 4.22
C VAL A 63 -2.29 -0.54 4.86
N SER A 64 -1.51 -0.52 5.95
CA SER A 64 -1.36 -1.69 6.82
C SER A 64 -2.55 -1.78 7.76
N VAL A 65 -3.24 -2.91 7.73
CA VAL A 65 -4.35 -3.25 8.60
C VAL A 65 -4.00 -4.50 9.42
N LYS A 66 -4.73 -4.74 10.49
CA LYS A 66 -4.71 -6.03 11.19
C LYS A 66 -5.92 -6.83 10.75
N THR A 67 -5.72 -8.08 10.34
CA THR A 67 -6.81 -9.02 10.12
C THR A 67 -7.49 -9.39 11.43
N ALA A 68 -8.62 -10.11 11.37
CA ALA A 68 -9.32 -10.60 12.56
C ALA A 68 -8.43 -11.51 13.43
N GLU A 69 -7.46 -12.19 12.82
CA GLU A 69 -6.48 -13.06 13.47
C GLU A 69 -5.28 -12.27 14.04
N GLY A 70 -5.27 -10.95 13.90
CA GLY A 70 -4.20 -10.07 14.37
C GLY A 70 -2.96 -10.06 13.48
N VAL A 71 -3.03 -10.66 12.29
CA VAL A 71 -1.92 -10.69 11.33
C VAL A 71 -1.86 -9.36 10.57
N PRO A 72 -0.69 -8.72 10.41
CA PRO A 72 -0.55 -7.55 9.56
C PRO A 72 -0.83 -7.92 8.09
N HIS A 73 -1.64 -7.12 7.43
CA HIS A 73 -1.96 -7.26 6.02
C HIS A 73 -1.98 -5.89 5.34
N ALA A 74 -1.60 -5.82 4.07
CA ALA A 74 -1.63 -4.57 3.31
C ALA A 74 -2.80 -4.58 2.33
N VAL A 75 -3.61 -3.54 2.35
CA VAL A 75 -4.70 -3.33 1.40
C VAL A 75 -4.50 -2.03 0.63
N ILE A 76 -5.09 -1.93 -0.54
CA ILE A 76 -5.12 -0.67 -1.29
C ILE A 76 -6.46 -0.01 -1.00
N VAL A 77 -6.45 1.22 -0.52
CA VAL A 77 -7.65 2.04 -0.34
C VAL A 77 -7.81 2.93 -1.57
N ASP A 78 -8.91 2.73 -2.29
CA ASP A 78 -9.21 3.47 -3.52
C ASP A 78 -10.00 4.75 -3.27
N GLY A 79 -10.69 4.84 -2.13
CA GLY A 79 -11.47 6.02 -1.77
C GLY A 79 -12.31 5.81 -0.51
N ILE A 80 -12.70 6.92 0.10
CA ILE A 80 -13.61 6.97 1.25
C ILE A 80 -14.76 7.91 0.88
N GLN A 81 -16.00 7.44 1.00
CA GLN A 81 -17.19 8.21 0.63
C GLN A 81 -18.32 7.88 1.60
N ASN A 82 -18.92 8.90 2.23
CA ASN A 82 -20.05 8.73 3.17
C ASN A 82 -19.76 7.70 4.28
N GLY A 83 -18.52 7.65 4.78
CA GLY A 83 -18.07 6.69 5.79
C GLY A 83 -17.84 5.26 5.28
N GLN A 84 -18.03 5.00 3.98
CA GLN A 84 -17.70 3.72 3.34
C GLN A 84 -16.30 3.78 2.75
N VAL A 85 -15.52 2.72 2.98
CA VAL A 85 -14.15 2.57 2.47
C VAL A 85 -14.16 1.57 1.32
N THR A 86 -13.70 1.99 0.15
CA THR A 86 -13.50 1.10 -1.00
C THR A 86 -12.08 0.58 -1.01
N ILE A 87 -11.91 -0.75 -0.99
CA ILE A 87 -10.59 -1.39 -0.96
C ILE A 87 -10.39 -2.36 -2.13
N ARG A 88 -9.14 -2.50 -2.56
CA ARG A 88 -8.65 -3.65 -3.32
C ARG A 88 -7.80 -4.51 -2.41
N GLU A 89 -8.22 -5.76 -2.26
CA GLU A 89 -7.52 -6.78 -1.50
C GLU A 89 -6.57 -7.54 -2.44
N PRO A 90 -5.24 -7.47 -2.23
CA PRO A 90 -4.31 -8.29 -2.99
C PRO A 90 -4.42 -9.74 -2.51
N HIS A 91 -5.12 -10.57 -3.29
CA HIS A 91 -5.19 -12.01 -3.02
C HIS A 91 -3.85 -12.71 -3.31
N TYR A 92 -3.54 -13.71 -2.51
CA TYR A 92 -2.54 -14.72 -2.86
C TYR A 92 -3.00 -15.43 -4.16
N LEU A 93 -2.18 -15.35 -5.21
CA LEU A 93 -2.24 -16.28 -6.35
C LEU A 93 -1.57 -17.60 -5.95
#